data_AF-A0A963JKZ5-F1
#
_entry.id   AF-A0A963JKZ5-F1
#
_cell.length_a   1.000
_cell.length_b   1.000
_cell.length_c   1.000
_cell.angle_alpha   90.00
_cell.angle_beta   90.00
_cell.angle_gamma   90.00
#
_symmetry.space_group_name_H-M   'P 1'
#
loop_
_entity.id
_entity.type
_entity.pdbx_description
1 polymer ?
#
loop_
_entity_poly.entity_id
_entity_poly.type
_entity_poly.pdbx_seq_one_letter_code
_entity_poly.pdbx_strand_id
1 'polypeptide(L)'
;MNPLHSIKGTIAIGFILAFAVAFGLGNGLGGLNLTVWLHVLAGVCWIGLLYYFNFVQVPGVSAALANPDGPQPAAINKYIAPRALLWFRMAAAVTWLTGMS
;
A
#
# COMPACT_ATOMS: atom_id res chain seq x y z
N MET A 1 15.81 23.50 8.00
CA MET A 1 16.06 22.15 7.44
C MET A 1 14.91 21.84 6.47
N ASN A 2 15.19 21.30 5.29
CA ASN A 2 14.14 20.95 4.33
C ASN A 2 13.31 19.76 4.88
N PRO A 3 12.00 19.93 5.15
CA PRO A 3 11.15 18.91 5.75
C PRO A 3 10.93 17.66 4.87
N LEU A 4 11.18 17.74 3.56
CA LEU A 4 11.02 16.63 2.61
C LEU A 4 12.10 15.55 2.75
N HIS A 5 13.23 15.86 3.39
CA HIS A 5 14.28 14.87 3.66
C HIS A 5 14.01 14.02 4.90
N SER A 6 12.90 14.26 5.62
CA SER A 6 12.48 13.48 6.78
C SER A 6 11.11 12.85 6.54
N ILE A 7 10.98 11.56 6.84
CA ILE A 7 9.70 10.83 6.75
C ILE A 7 8.59 11.56 7.53
N LYS A 8 8.91 12.02 8.75
CA LYS A 8 7.95 12.75 9.60
C LYS A 8 7.52 14.08 8.95
N GLY A 9 8.47 14.79 8.33
CA GLY A 9 8.21 16.05 7.65
C GLY A 9 7.35 15.87 6.39
N THR A 10 7.65 14.86 5.58
CA THR A 10 6.85 14.51 4.39
C THR A 10 5.41 14.13 4.76
N ILE A 11 5.21 13.33 5.82
CA ILE A 11 3.87 12.97 6.30
C ILE A 11 3.13 14.22 6.78
N ALA A 12 3.77 15.07 7.60
CA ALA A 12 3.16 16.29 8.10
C ALA A 12 2.72 17.23 6.96
N ILE A 13 3.56 17.38 5.94
CA ILE A 13 3.24 18.17 4.75
C ILE A 13 2.03 17.60 4.02
N GLY A 14 1.94 16.28 3.86
CA GLY A 14 0.79 15.63 3.22
C GLY A 14 -0.53 15.98 3.92
N PHE A 15 -0.57 15.91 5.25
CA PHE A 15 -1.75 16.30 6.03
C PHE A 15 -2.04 17.81 5.94
N ILE A 16 -1.03 18.67 6.05
CA ILE A 16 -1.21 20.13 5.93
C ILE A 16 -1.79 20.47 4.55
N LEU A 17 -1.28 19.85 3.48
CA LEU A 17 -1.77 20.05 2.12
C LEU A 17 -3.23 19.60 2.00
N ALA A 18 -3.58 18.44 2.56
CA ALA A 18 -4.97 17.96 2.57
C ALA A 18 -5.92 18.95 3.26
N PHE A 19 -5.53 19.49 4.43
CA PHE A 19 -6.29 20.54 5.10
C PHE A 19 -6.40 21.82 4.26
N ALA A 20 -5.28 22.28 3.68
CA ALA A 20 -5.27 23.48 2.84
C ALA A 20 -6.22 23.34 1.63
N VAL A 21 -6.25 22.18 0.97
CA VAL A 21 -7.18 21.89 -0.13
C VAL A 21 -8.63 21.86 0.37
N ALA A 22 -8.90 21.18 1.48
CA ALA A 22 -10.25 21.05 2.02
C ALA A 22 -10.88 22.41 2.39
N PHE A 23 -10.11 23.29 3.04
CA PHE A 23 -10.56 24.65 3.37
C PHE A 23 -10.51 25.61 2.17
N GLY A 24 -9.51 25.48 1.30
CA GLY A 24 -9.34 26.32 0.10
C GLY A 24 -10.43 26.11 -0.97
N LEU A 25 -11.02 24.90 -1.02
CA LEU A 25 -12.16 24.59 -1.90
C LEU A 25 -13.52 24.87 -1.24
N GLY A 26 -13.56 25.49 -0.06
CA GLY A 26 -14.81 25.85 0.64
C GLY A 26 -15.57 24.66 1.26
N ASN A 27 -15.05 23.44 1.16
CA ASN A 27 -15.67 22.23 1.71
C ASN A 27 -15.43 22.05 3.22
N GLY A 28 -14.45 22.77 3.77
CA GLY A 28 -14.07 22.68 5.18
C GLY A 28 -13.76 21.24 5.60
N LEU A 29 -14.20 20.85 6.80
CA LEU A 29 -14.03 19.47 7.28
C LEU A 29 -14.81 18.45 6.43
N GLY A 30 -15.86 18.86 5.72
CA GLY A 30 -16.59 17.99 4.77
C GLY A 30 -15.74 17.55 3.58
N GLY A 31 -14.68 18.29 3.25
CA GLY A 31 -13.69 17.91 2.25
C GLY A 31 -12.76 16.78 2.68
N LEU A 32 -12.73 16.41 3.96
CA LEU A 32 -11.89 15.35 4.52
C LEU A 32 -12.68 14.06 4.72
N ASN A 33 -13.14 13.47 3.62
CA ASN A 33 -13.96 12.26 3.65
C ASN A 33 -13.12 11.03 4.06
N LEU A 34 -13.28 10.58 5.31
CA LEU A 34 -12.54 9.44 5.86
C LEU A 34 -12.70 8.16 5.03
N THR A 35 -13.88 7.93 4.46
CA THR A 35 -14.14 6.74 3.64
C THR A 35 -13.29 6.75 2.37
N VAL A 36 -13.15 7.90 1.71
CA VAL A 36 -12.27 8.06 0.54
C VAL A 36 -10.81 7.80 0.92
N TRP A 37 -10.36 8.33 2.07
CA TRP A 37 -8.99 8.09 2.55
C TRP A 37 -8.73 6.61 2.82
N LEU A 38 -9.63 5.94 3.53
CA LEU A 38 -9.53 4.51 3.80
C LEU A 38 -9.57 3.69 2.50
N HIS A 39 -10.46 4.04 1.56
CA HIS A 39 -10.57 3.40 0.26
C HIS A 39 -9.26 3.49 -0.53
N VAL A 40 -8.71 4.69 -0.64
CA VAL A 40 -7.46 4.92 -1.40
C VAL A 40 -6.29 4.21 -0.74
N LEU A 41 -6.13 4.30 0.59
CA LEU A 41 -5.04 3.62 1.30
C LEU A 41 -5.12 2.10 1.18
N ALA A 42 -6.33 1.52 1.34
CA ALA A 42 -6.55 0.10 1.16
C ALA A 42 -6.31 -0.32 -0.30
N GLY A 43 -6.78 0.47 -1.26
CA GLY A 43 -6.62 0.20 -2.69
C GLY A 43 -5.16 0.21 -3.12
N VAL A 44 -4.37 1.19 -2.65
CA VAL A 44 -2.92 1.24 -2.89
C VAL A 44 -2.22 0.01 -2.31
N CYS A 45 -2.58 -0.41 -1.10
CA CYS A 45 -2.02 -1.63 -0.50
C CYS A 45 -2.41 -2.89 -1.31
N TRP A 46 -3.69 -3.00 -1.72
CA TRP A 46 -4.21 -4.13 -2.49
C TRP A 46 -3.51 -4.28 -3.84
N ILE A 47 -3.52 -3.23 -4.66
CA ILE A 47 -2.90 -3.23 -5.99
C ILE A 47 -1.37 -3.30 -5.88
N GLY A 48 -0.78 -2.65 -4.88
CA GLY A 48 0.66 -2.75 -4.61
C GLY A 48 1.11 -4.20 -4.34
N LEU A 49 0.36 -4.94 -3.53
CA LEU A 49 0.62 -6.36 -3.28
C LEU A 49 0.37 -7.22 -4.53
N LEU A 50 -0.65 -6.89 -5.34
CA LEU A 50 -0.88 -7.57 -6.61
C LEU A 50 0.35 -7.45 -7.53
N TYR A 51 0.90 -6.25 -7.67
CA TYR A 51 2.11 -6.03 -8.47
C TYR A 51 3.33 -6.71 -7.89
N TYR A 52 3.51 -6.67 -6.57
CA TYR A 52 4.57 -7.41 -5.90
C TYR A 52 4.50 -8.90 -6.23
N PHE A 53 3.32 -9.53 -6.14
CA PHE A 53 3.20 -10.96 -6.46
C PHE A 53 3.50 -11.27 -7.92
N ASN A 54 2.94 -10.49 -8.85
CA ASN A 54 3.01 -10.79 -10.28
C ASN A 54 4.37 -10.47 -10.89
N PHE A 55 4.97 -9.33 -10.52
CA PHE A 55 6.18 -8.85 -11.18
C PHE A 55 7.46 -9.13 -10.38
N VAL A 56 7.36 -9.37 -9.08
CA VAL A 56 8.54 -9.53 -8.21
C VAL A 56 8.61 -10.95 -7.64
N GLN A 57 7.63 -11.37 -6.85
CA GLN A 57 7.71 -12.62 -6.11
C GLN A 57 7.69 -13.84 -7.04
N VAL A 58 6.71 -13.95 -7.95
CA VAL A 58 6.59 -15.13 -8.83
C VAL A 58 7.83 -15.28 -9.72
N PRO A 59 8.27 -14.25 -10.49
CA PRO A 59 9.49 -14.37 -11.29
C PRO A 59 10.75 -14.64 -10.45
N GLY A 60 10.88 -13.99 -9.28
CA GLY A 60 12.02 -14.18 -8.38
C GLY A 60 12.11 -15.59 -7.81
N VAL A 61 10.97 -16.19 -7.43
CA VAL A 61 10.89 -17.58 -7.00
C VAL A 61 11.25 -18.52 -8.15
N SER A 62 10.74 -18.28 -9.37
CA SER A 62 11.10 -19.08 -10.54
C SER A 62 12.60 -19.05 -10.84
N ALA A 63 13.23 -17.87 -10.76
CA ALA A 63 14.68 -17.72 -10.95
C ALA A 63 15.49 -18.47 -9.87
N ALA A 64 15.04 -18.43 -8.61
CA ALA A 64 15.67 -19.15 -7.52
C ALA A 64 15.57 -20.67 -7.67
N LEU A 65 14.43 -21.18 -8.17
CA LEU A 65 14.26 -22.61 -8.44
C LEU A 65 15.09 -23.11 -9.63
N ALA A 66 15.36 -22.25 -10.61
CA ALA A 66 16.18 -22.58 -11.77
C ALA A 66 17.69 -22.68 -11.45
N ASN A 67 18.13 -22.21 -10.28
CA ASN A 67 19.52 -22.26 -9.85
C ASN A 67 19.66 -23.08 -8.55
N PRO A 68 19.89 -24.41 -8.66
CA PRO A 68 19.88 -25.34 -7.52
C PRO A 68 20.93 -25.02 -6.45
N ASP A 69 22.04 -24.40 -6.86
CA ASP A 69 23.16 -24.03 -5.99
C ASP A 69 22.93 -22.67 -5.30
N GLY A 70 21.87 -21.95 -5.66
CA GLY A 70 21.52 -20.62 -5.15
C GLY A 70 20.58 -20.63 -3.94
N PRO A 71 20.26 -19.43 -3.39
CA PRO A 71 19.34 -19.29 -2.27
C PRO A 71 17.93 -19.79 -2.64
N GLN A 72 17.43 -20.80 -1.92
CA GLN A 72 16.10 -21.33 -2.18
C GLN A 72 14.98 -20.39 -1.71
N PRO A 73 13.83 -20.37 -2.42
CA PRO A 73 12.70 -19.49 -2.11
C PRO A 73 11.91 -19.92 -0.86
N ALA A 74 12.33 -20.98 -0.15
CA ALA A 74 11.59 -21.55 0.98
C ALA A 74 11.31 -20.52 2.09
N ALA A 75 12.24 -19.60 2.36
CA ALA A 75 12.03 -18.55 3.36
C ALA A 75 10.93 -17.55 2.94
N ILE A 76 10.93 -17.15 1.66
CA ILE A 76 9.91 -16.25 1.10
C ILE A 76 8.53 -16.92 1.19
N ASN A 77 8.45 -18.17 0.71
CA ASN A 77 7.19 -18.91 0.65
C ASN A 77 6.64 -19.27 2.03
N LYS A 78 7.52 -19.51 3.02
CA LYS A 78 7.10 -19.89 4.37
C LYS A 78 6.73 -18.69 5.26
N TYR A 79 7.47 -17.59 5.17
CA TYR A 79 7.34 -16.49 6.13
C TYR A 79 6.74 -15.21 5.55
N ILE A 80 6.99 -14.91 4.26
CA ILE A 80 6.57 -13.65 3.63
C ILE A 80 5.25 -13.84 2.90
N ALA A 81 5.15 -14.84 2.03
CA ALA A 81 3.99 -15.04 1.17
C ALA A 81 2.66 -15.17 1.95
N PRO A 82 2.56 -15.92 3.06
CA PRO A 82 1.29 -16.05 3.79
C PRO A 82 0.83 -14.73 4.41
N ARG A 83 1.77 -13.94 4.94
CA ARG A 83 1.48 -12.62 5.51
C ARG A 83 1.05 -11.64 4.43
N ALA A 84 1.79 -11.59 3.33
CA ALA A 84 1.45 -10.74 2.20
C ALA A 84 0.06 -11.09 1.63
N LEU A 85 -0.29 -12.38 1.54
CA LEU A 85 -1.60 -12.83 1.07
C LEU A 85 -2.73 -12.45 2.03
N LEU A 86 -2.50 -12.52 3.35
CA LEU A 86 -3.47 -12.04 4.33
C LEU A 86 -3.72 -10.53 4.17
N TRP A 87 -2.66 -9.73 4.06
CA TRP A 87 -2.77 -8.29 3.80
C TRP A 87 -3.47 -8.00 2.48
N PHE A 88 -3.16 -8.73 1.41
CA PHE A 88 -3.83 -8.59 0.11
C PHE A 88 -5.33 -8.83 0.23
N ARG A 89 -5.75 -9.90 0.91
CA ARG A 89 -7.17 -10.23 1.11
C ARG A 89 -7.90 -9.17 1.92
N MET A 90 -7.31 -8.72 3.02
CA MET A 90 -7.93 -7.72 3.89
C MET A 90 -7.97 -6.34 3.22
N ALA A 91 -6.91 -5.95 2.52
CA ALA A 91 -6.87 -4.71 1.74
C ALA A 91 -7.92 -4.73 0.61
N ALA A 92 -8.08 -5.85 -0.10
CA ALA A 92 -9.13 -6.02 -1.10
C ALA A 92 -10.53 -5.87 -0.50
N ALA A 93 -10.79 -6.55 0.63
CA ALA A 93 -12.08 -6.47 1.32
C ALA A 93 -12.39 -5.04 1.78
N VAL A 94 -11.43 -4.34 2.40
CA VAL A 94 -11.60 -2.95 2.84
C VAL A 94 -11.84 -2.02 1.65
N THR A 95 -11.08 -2.18 0.55
CA THR A 95 -11.28 -1.39 -0.67
C THR A 95 -12.69 -1.59 -1.22
N TRP A 96 -13.15 -2.84 -1.31
CA TRP A 96 -14.51 -3.12 -1.78
C TRP A 96 -15.58 -2.53 -0.84
N LEU A 97 -15.46 -2.75 0.47
CA LEU A 97 -16.42 -2.24 1.47
C LEU A 97 -16.54 -0.72 1.44
N THR A 98 -15.40 -0.03 1.40
CA THR A 98 -15.34 1.45 1.33
C THR A 98 -15.72 1.99 -0.04
N GLY A 99 -15.73 1.16 -1.09
CA GLY A 99 -16.15 1.56 -2.43
C GLY A 99 -17.66 1.45 -2.66
N MET A 100 -18.40 0.83 -1.74
CA MET A 100 -19.87 0.74 -1.79
C MET A 100 -20.58 1.94 -1.16
N SER A 101 -19.85 2.83 -0.50
CA SER A 101 -20.41 3.99 0.23
C SER A 101 -20.67 5.19 -0.67
#